data_AF-A0A1V8UNW3-F1
#
_entry.id   AF-A0A1V8UNW3-F1
#
_cell.length_a   1.000
_cell.length_b   1.000
_cell.length_c   1.000
_cell.angle_alpha   90.00
_cell.angle_beta   90.00
_cell.angle_gamma   90.00
#
_symmetry.space_group_name_H-M   'P 1'
#
loop_
_entity.id
_entity.type
_entity.pdbx_description
1 polymer ?
#
loop_
_entity_poly.entity_id
_entity_poly.type
_entity_poly.pdbx_seq_one_letter_code
_entity_poly.pdbx_strand_id
1 'polypeptide(L)'
;MSSSNEEPKRDLTIELGDKQENGSYEPPRQAPMAPPTTSVANSPPISILAYCGSSILMTVTNKIVLTGTFNLNFFLLAVQSIVCIIAIQTLKLMGIAQFRDFNTDEARKWFPISLLLIGMIYTGSKALQFLSIPVYTIFKNLTIILIAYGEVIWFGSSVTSMTLLSFGLMVVSSLIAAWADIQHALTGSGEALTGEAAEKLSTLNAGYLWMLCNCFCSAAYVLGMRKRIKLTNFKDFDTMYYNNLLSIPVLLLCSLFLENWSAPNIAINFPAGHEAKVFAIMVISGLSSVFISYSSAWCVRVTSSTTYSMVGALNKLPIALSGLIFFDAPATFASVGAIFVGFVSGVVYAVAKMWQSKNKAQTAGVLPTTSASVQSMRDSLKQ
;
A
#
# COMPACT_ATOMS: atom_id res chain seq x y z
N MET A 1 -5.74 -82.42 -34.65
CA MET A 1 -5.01 -81.17 -34.96
C MET A 1 -4.42 -80.69 -33.65
N SER A 2 -3.20 -81.17 -33.33
CA SER A 2 -1.93 -80.42 -33.45
C SER A 2 -1.80 -79.39 -32.32
N SER A 3 -0.85 -79.42 -31.39
CA SER A 3 0.32 -80.28 -31.17
C SER A 3 0.93 -79.90 -29.80
N SER A 4 1.50 -80.89 -29.11
CA SER A 4 2.71 -80.86 -28.23
C SER A 4 2.77 -79.91 -27.01
N ASN A 5 2.86 -80.45 -25.78
CA ASN A 5 4.10 -80.87 -25.06
C ASN A 5 5.02 -79.67 -24.75
N GLU A 6 5.58 -79.41 -23.57
CA GLU A 6 6.14 -80.29 -22.52
C GLU A 6 6.52 -79.41 -21.30
N GLU A 7 6.39 -79.92 -20.08
CA GLU A 7 7.13 -79.48 -18.87
C GLU A 7 8.62 -79.88 -19.00
N PRO A 8 9.63 -79.20 -18.35
CA PRO A 8 9.80 -79.25 -16.89
C PRO A 8 10.54 -78.08 -16.19
N LYS A 9 10.39 -78.01 -14.86
CA LYS A 9 11.27 -77.26 -13.94
C LYS A 9 12.71 -77.80 -13.98
N ARG A 10 13.73 -76.92 -14.15
CA ARG A 10 15.10 -77.14 -13.67
C ARG A 10 15.82 -75.84 -13.29
N ASP A 11 16.69 -76.02 -12.30
CA ASP A 11 17.65 -75.14 -11.64
C ASP A 11 18.32 -74.07 -12.53
N LEU A 12 18.51 -72.88 -11.95
CA LEU A 12 19.55 -71.96 -12.42
C LEU A 12 20.54 -71.66 -11.30
N THR A 13 21.69 -72.30 -11.44
CA THR A 13 22.92 -72.15 -10.67
C THR A 13 23.46 -70.73 -10.77
N ILE A 14 24.07 -70.28 -9.67
CA ILE A 14 24.73 -69.00 -9.45
C ILE A 14 26.01 -68.89 -10.32
N GLU A 15 26.16 -67.80 -11.07
CA GLU A 15 27.48 -67.34 -11.55
C GLU A 15 27.88 -66.05 -10.83
N LEU A 16 28.88 -66.16 -9.94
CA LEU A 16 29.67 -65.02 -9.47
C LEU A 16 30.64 -64.64 -10.58
N GLY A 17 30.33 -63.56 -11.30
CA GLY A 17 31.20 -62.94 -12.30
C GLY A 17 31.87 -61.67 -11.79
N ASP A 18 33.18 -61.80 -11.58
CA ASP A 18 34.27 -60.84 -11.73
C ASP A 18 34.29 -59.45 -11.05
N LYS A 19 35.34 -59.30 -10.21
CA LYS A 19 35.95 -58.03 -9.81
C LYS A 19 36.59 -57.32 -11.02
N GLN A 20 36.11 -56.14 -11.35
CA GLN A 20 36.81 -55.02 -12.03
C GLN A 20 35.91 -53.78 -11.88
N GLU A 21 36.33 -52.55 -11.64
CA GLU A 21 37.59 -51.86 -11.31
C GLU A 21 37.12 -50.52 -10.67
N ASN A 22 37.97 -49.82 -9.92
CA ASN A 22 37.66 -48.53 -9.30
C ASN A 22 37.13 -47.50 -10.32
N GLY A 23 35.82 -47.36 -10.43
CA GLY A 23 35.15 -46.26 -11.13
C GLY A 23 34.58 -45.29 -10.11
N SER A 24 35.20 -44.12 -9.96
CA SER A 24 34.69 -42.99 -9.18
C SER A 24 33.27 -42.65 -9.62
N TYR A 25 32.29 -42.80 -8.73
CA TYR A 25 30.92 -42.36 -8.96
C TYR A 25 30.88 -40.83 -8.91
N GLU A 26 31.01 -40.16 -10.07
CA GLU A 26 30.76 -38.72 -10.17
C GLU A 26 29.23 -38.52 -10.26
N PRO A 27 28.59 -37.87 -9.26
CA PRO A 27 27.17 -37.55 -9.38
C PRO A 27 26.97 -36.63 -10.58
N PRO A 28 25.84 -36.74 -11.30
CA PRO A 28 25.59 -35.91 -12.47
C PRO A 28 25.70 -34.43 -12.09
N ARG A 29 26.63 -33.71 -12.73
CA ARG A 29 26.76 -32.25 -12.59
C ARG A 29 25.40 -31.65 -12.89
N GLN A 30 24.74 -31.14 -11.85
CA GLN A 30 23.56 -30.31 -12.00
C GLN A 30 23.94 -29.17 -12.93
N ALA A 31 23.27 -29.08 -14.08
CA ALA A 31 23.39 -27.92 -14.95
C ALA A 31 23.15 -26.66 -14.10
N PRO A 32 23.93 -25.58 -14.28
CA PRO A 32 23.68 -24.34 -13.56
C PRO A 32 22.22 -23.94 -13.79
N MET A 33 21.42 -23.95 -12.73
CA MET A 33 20.07 -23.40 -12.77
C MET A 33 20.19 -21.99 -13.35
N ALA A 34 19.59 -21.77 -14.52
CA ALA A 34 19.51 -20.44 -15.09
C ALA A 34 18.97 -19.49 -14.02
N PRO A 35 19.57 -18.31 -13.81
CA PRO A 35 19.09 -17.37 -12.80
C PRO A 35 17.61 -17.10 -13.08
N PRO A 36 16.74 -17.12 -12.04
CA PRO A 36 15.32 -16.91 -12.25
C PRO A 36 15.15 -15.56 -12.92
N THR A 37 14.61 -15.56 -14.15
CA THR A 37 14.20 -14.32 -14.81
C THR A 37 13.24 -13.62 -13.88
N THR A 38 13.63 -12.48 -13.32
CA THR A 38 12.79 -11.66 -12.44
C THR A 38 11.61 -11.18 -13.28
N SER A 39 10.50 -11.93 -13.21
CA SER A 39 9.25 -11.54 -13.84
C SER A 39 8.91 -10.11 -13.43
N VAL A 40 8.61 -9.25 -14.41
CA VAL A 40 8.25 -7.84 -14.23
C VAL A 40 7.18 -7.69 -13.14
N ALA A 41 6.24 -8.64 -13.07
CA ALA A 41 5.15 -8.69 -12.09
C ALA A 41 5.60 -8.84 -10.62
N ASN A 42 6.84 -9.24 -10.37
CA ASN A 42 7.41 -9.42 -9.03
C ASN A 42 8.53 -8.42 -8.73
N SER A 43 8.71 -7.38 -9.56
CA SER A 43 9.76 -6.38 -9.38
C SER A 43 9.33 -5.27 -8.41
N PRO A 44 9.98 -5.15 -7.22
CA PRO A 44 9.72 -4.07 -6.27
C PRO A 44 9.82 -2.65 -6.85
N PRO A 45 10.90 -2.24 -7.55
CA PRO A 45 11.05 -0.87 -8.02
C PRO A 45 9.99 -0.49 -9.07
N ILE A 46 9.57 -1.41 -9.92
CA ILE A 46 8.55 -1.15 -10.94
C ILE A 46 7.20 -0.89 -10.26
N SER A 47 6.84 -1.69 -9.25
CA SER A 47 5.61 -1.46 -8.49
C SER A 47 5.60 -0.10 -7.77
N ILE A 48 6.76 0.34 -7.26
CA ILE A 48 6.93 1.66 -6.63
C ILE A 48 6.72 2.78 -7.65
N LEU A 49 7.35 2.70 -8.81
CA LEU A 49 7.19 3.69 -9.88
C LEU A 49 5.74 3.77 -10.39
N ALA A 50 5.09 2.61 -10.58
CA ALA A 50 3.68 2.55 -10.97
C ALA A 50 2.77 3.18 -9.91
N TYR A 51 3.04 2.94 -8.63
CA TYR A 51 2.30 3.55 -7.52
C TYR A 51 2.52 5.07 -7.45
N CYS A 52 3.76 5.55 -7.57
CA CYS A 52 4.03 6.99 -7.61
C CYS A 52 3.33 7.68 -8.80
N GLY A 53 3.48 7.12 -10.00
CA GLY A 53 2.86 7.66 -11.22
C GLY A 53 1.34 7.68 -11.15
N SER A 54 0.71 6.59 -10.71
CA SER A 54 -0.74 6.55 -10.54
C SER A 54 -1.25 7.46 -9.44
N SER A 55 -0.50 7.65 -8.35
CA SER A 55 -0.87 8.58 -7.29
C SER A 55 -0.72 10.04 -7.71
N ILE A 56 0.30 10.40 -8.50
CA ILE A 56 0.40 11.74 -9.10
C ILE A 56 -0.75 11.98 -10.07
N LEU A 57 -1.04 11.01 -10.96
CA LEU A 57 -2.18 11.06 -11.87
C LEU A 57 -3.48 11.29 -11.11
N MET A 58 -3.76 10.49 -10.06
CA MET A 58 -4.94 10.64 -9.22
C MET A 58 -5.02 12.04 -8.60
N THR A 59 -3.94 12.57 -8.03
CA THR A 59 -3.94 13.91 -7.43
C THR A 59 -4.22 15.00 -8.45
N VAL A 60 -3.60 14.93 -9.63
CA VAL A 60 -3.80 15.90 -10.71
C VAL A 60 -5.21 15.80 -11.27
N THR A 61 -5.69 14.59 -11.57
CA THR A 61 -7.07 14.34 -12.02
C THR A 61 -8.04 14.92 -11.00
N ASN A 62 -7.95 14.56 -9.72
CA ASN A 62 -8.85 15.09 -8.70
C ASN A 62 -8.79 16.62 -8.59
N LYS A 63 -7.61 17.24 -8.71
CA LYS A 63 -7.49 18.70 -8.67
C LYS A 63 -8.18 19.38 -9.87
N ILE A 64 -8.00 18.83 -11.08
CA ILE A 64 -8.57 19.38 -12.32
C ILE A 64 -10.07 19.09 -12.44
N VAL A 65 -10.49 17.92 -11.98
CA VAL A 65 -11.83 17.36 -12.18
C VAL A 65 -12.76 17.77 -11.04
N LEU A 66 -12.29 17.75 -9.79
CA LEU A 66 -13.09 18.08 -8.60
C LEU A 66 -12.93 19.53 -8.15
N THR A 67 -12.62 20.46 -9.06
CA THR A 67 -12.55 21.89 -8.71
C THR A 67 -13.96 22.42 -8.41
N GLY A 68 -14.31 22.53 -7.13
CA GLY A 68 -15.62 23.05 -6.72
C GLY A 68 -15.97 22.75 -5.26
N THR A 69 -17.11 23.26 -4.82
CA THR A 69 -17.74 23.10 -3.49
C THR A 69 -18.28 21.69 -3.23
N PHE A 70 -17.80 20.68 -3.96
CA PHE A 70 -18.27 19.31 -3.83
C PHE A 70 -17.86 18.74 -2.48
N ASN A 71 -18.83 18.24 -1.72
CA ASN A 71 -18.63 17.86 -0.31
C ASN A 71 -19.13 16.44 0.02
N LEU A 72 -19.63 15.69 -0.95
CA LEU A 72 -20.06 14.29 -0.80
C LEU A 72 -18.89 13.33 -1.08
N ASN A 73 -17.85 13.38 -0.24
CA ASN A 73 -16.63 12.59 -0.38
C ASN A 73 -16.87 11.07 -0.36
N PHE A 74 -17.65 10.55 0.59
CA PHE A 74 -17.96 9.11 0.68
C PHE A 74 -18.76 8.64 -0.53
N PHE A 75 -19.72 9.46 -1.00
CA PHE A 75 -20.44 9.17 -2.23
C PHE A 75 -19.49 9.09 -3.44
N LEU A 76 -18.59 10.07 -3.59
CA LEU A 76 -17.59 10.06 -4.67
C LEU A 76 -16.71 8.81 -4.62
N LEU A 77 -16.21 8.44 -3.43
CA LEU A 77 -15.42 7.23 -3.27
C LEU A 77 -16.23 5.97 -3.61
N ALA A 78 -17.54 5.92 -3.28
CA ALA A 78 -18.40 4.81 -3.67
C ALA A 78 -18.52 4.71 -5.20
N VAL A 79 -18.73 5.83 -5.89
CA VAL A 79 -18.76 5.88 -7.36
C VAL A 79 -17.42 5.43 -7.95
N GLN A 80 -16.29 5.90 -7.41
CA GLN A 80 -14.96 5.47 -7.84
C GLN A 80 -14.76 3.96 -7.67
N SER A 81 -15.18 3.39 -6.54
CA SER A 81 -15.12 1.95 -6.31
C SER A 81 -16.04 1.16 -7.24
N ILE A 82 -17.23 1.66 -7.57
CA ILE A 82 -18.12 1.05 -8.57
C ILE A 82 -17.45 1.05 -9.95
N VAL A 83 -16.89 2.18 -10.38
CA VAL A 83 -16.16 2.30 -11.64
C VAL A 83 -14.97 1.34 -11.67
N CYS A 84 -14.24 1.20 -10.56
CA CYS A 84 -13.16 0.22 -10.43
C CYS A 84 -13.66 -1.22 -10.68
N ILE A 85 -14.77 -1.62 -10.05
CA ILE A 85 -15.34 -2.95 -10.22
C ILE A 85 -15.80 -3.18 -11.66
N ILE A 86 -16.50 -2.23 -12.27
CA ILE A 86 -16.94 -2.32 -13.66
C ILE A 86 -15.73 -2.46 -14.58
N ALA A 87 -14.69 -1.63 -14.41
CA ALA A 87 -13.49 -1.66 -15.24
C ALA A 87 -12.79 -3.03 -15.18
N ILE A 88 -12.58 -3.59 -13.98
CA ILE A 88 -11.89 -4.89 -13.85
C ILE A 88 -12.75 -6.07 -14.31
N GLN A 89 -14.08 -5.99 -14.18
CA GLN A 89 -14.96 -7.00 -14.76
C GLN A 89 -14.91 -6.97 -16.29
N THR A 90 -14.91 -5.79 -16.90
CA THR A 90 -14.72 -5.64 -18.35
C THR A 90 -13.36 -6.20 -18.80
N LEU A 91 -12.28 -5.93 -18.06
CA LEU A 91 -10.96 -6.50 -18.32
C LEU A 91 -10.94 -8.04 -18.22
N LYS A 92 -11.73 -8.63 -17.30
CA LYS A 92 -11.90 -10.08 -17.17
C LYS A 92 -12.69 -10.68 -18.34
N LEU A 93 -13.75 -10.02 -18.78
CA LEU A 93 -14.54 -10.42 -19.95
C LEU A 93 -13.72 -10.36 -21.24
N MET A 94 -12.82 -9.38 -21.36
CA MET A 94 -11.89 -9.26 -22.48
C MET A 94 -10.70 -10.26 -22.41
N GLY A 95 -10.60 -11.06 -21.36
CA GLY A 95 -9.51 -12.02 -21.16
C GLY A 95 -8.15 -11.38 -20.82
N ILE A 96 -8.10 -10.08 -20.57
CA ILE A 96 -6.86 -9.33 -20.27
C ILE A 96 -6.42 -9.55 -18.82
N ALA A 97 -7.38 -9.59 -17.89
CA ALA A 97 -7.12 -9.79 -16.47
C ALA A 97 -7.77 -11.09 -15.98
N GLN A 98 -6.98 -11.93 -15.30
CA GLN A 98 -7.51 -13.11 -14.61
C GLN A 98 -7.38 -12.93 -13.10
N PHE A 99 -8.53 -12.94 -12.42
CA PHE A 99 -8.64 -12.89 -10.97
C PHE A 99 -9.72 -13.87 -10.51
N ARG A 100 -9.59 -14.31 -9.26
CA ARG A 100 -10.45 -15.35 -8.67
C ARG A 100 -11.92 -14.93 -8.69
N ASP A 101 -12.79 -15.91 -8.78
CA ASP A 101 -14.23 -15.66 -8.62
C ASP A 101 -14.54 -15.27 -7.17
N PHE A 102 -15.68 -14.60 -6.99
CA PHE A 102 -16.10 -14.14 -5.68
C PHE A 102 -16.30 -15.32 -4.73
N ASN A 103 -15.64 -15.26 -3.58
CA ASN A 103 -15.77 -16.25 -2.53
C ASN A 103 -16.22 -15.56 -1.23
N THR A 104 -17.33 -16.04 -0.67
CA THR A 104 -17.94 -15.45 0.54
C THR A 104 -17.06 -15.59 1.79
N ASP A 105 -16.30 -16.68 1.93
CA ASP A 105 -15.39 -16.87 3.06
C ASP A 105 -14.20 -15.91 2.98
N GLU A 106 -13.65 -15.72 1.79
CA GLU A 106 -12.61 -14.73 1.54
C GLU A 106 -13.14 -13.32 1.79
N ALA A 107 -14.33 -13.01 1.29
CA ALA A 107 -15.02 -11.74 1.51
C ALA A 107 -15.20 -11.44 3.00
N ARG A 108 -15.73 -12.39 3.78
CA ARG A 108 -15.94 -12.22 5.23
C ARG A 108 -14.65 -11.97 5.98
N LYS A 109 -13.57 -12.64 5.58
CA LYS A 109 -12.26 -12.46 6.21
C LYS A 109 -11.55 -11.19 5.74
N TRP A 110 -11.89 -10.65 4.57
CA TRP A 110 -11.37 -9.40 4.04
C TRP A 110 -12.16 -8.17 4.52
N PHE A 111 -13.44 -8.35 4.87
CA PHE A 111 -14.33 -7.28 5.31
C PHE A 111 -13.75 -6.39 6.44
N PRO A 112 -13.06 -6.91 7.47
CA PRO A 112 -12.40 -6.06 8.46
C PRO A 112 -11.34 -5.11 7.88
N ILE A 113 -10.64 -5.51 6.81
CA ILE A 113 -9.68 -4.64 6.11
C ILE A 113 -10.42 -3.50 5.43
N SER A 114 -11.54 -3.80 4.76
CA SER A 114 -12.37 -2.78 4.11
C SER A 114 -12.97 -1.80 5.11
N LEU A 115 -13.35 -2.27 6.30
CA LEU A 115 -13.76 -1.39 7.40
C LEU A 115 -12.61 -0.49 7.88
N LEU A 116 -11.40 -1.03 8.02
CA LEU A 116 -10.22 -0.25 8.39
C LEU A 116 -9.83 0.78 7.33
N LEU A 117 -10.00 0.47 6.04
CA LEU A 117 -9.80 1.41 4.93
C LEU A 117 -10.74 2.62 5.09
N ILE A 118 -12.03 2.37 5.29
CA ILE A 118 -13.05 3.42 5.42
C ILE A 118 -12.88 4.17 6.74
N GLY A 119 -12.55 3.46 7.82
CA GLY A 119 -12.19 4.06 9.09
C GLY A 119 -10.97 5.00 8.96
N MET A 120 -9.94 4.59 8.22
CA MET A 120 -8.79 5.44 7.90
C MET A 120 -9.19 6.67 7.08
N ILE A 121 -10.10 6.54 6.12
CA ILE A 121 -10.59 7.68 5.34
C ILE A 121 -11.37 8.65 6.25
N TYR A 122 -12.35 8.14 7.00
CA TYR A 122 -13.21 8.95 7.87
C TYR A 122 -12.43 9.68 8.97
N THR A 123 -11.62 8.95 9.74
CA THR A 123 -10.79 9.53 10.81
C THR A 123 -9.77 10.51 10.25
N GLY A 124 -9.26 10.28 9.03
CA GLY A 124 -8.34 11.19 8.36
C GLY A 124 -9.01 12.50 7.95
N SER A 125 -10.20 12.41 7.35
CA SER A 125 -11.02 13.58 7.04
C SER A 125 -11.41 14.38 8.28
N LYS A 126 -11.77 13.69 9.38
CA LYS A 126 -12.05 14.35 10.67
C LYS A 126 -10.82 15.02 11.27
N ALA A 127 -9.64 14.37 11.24
CA ALA A 127 -8.40 14.98 11.70
C ALA A 127 -8.07 16.27 10.93
N LEU A 128 -8.24 16.27 9.60
CA LEU A 128 -8.01 17.44 8.74
C LEU A 128 -9.03 18.58 8.93
N GLN A 129 -10.17 18.34 9.58
CA GLN A 129 -11.10 19.42 9.96
C GLN A 129 -10.57 20.26 11.12
N PHE A 130 -9.71 19.70 11.97
CA PHE A 130 -9.20 20.35 13.19
C PHE A 130 -7.70 20.64 13.14
N LEU A 131 -6.93 19.84 12.38
CA LEU A 131 -5.48 19.96 12.26
C LEU A 131 -5.09 20.51 10.90
N SER A 132 -4.07 21.36 10.88
CA SER A 132 -3.47 21.82 9.63
C SER A 132 -2.81 20.67 8.88
N ILE A 133 -2.73 20.79 7.54
CA ILE A 133 -2.13 19.79 6.66
C ILE A 133 -0.67 19.44 7.06
N PRO A 134 0.19 20.41 7.45
CA PRO A 134 1.54 20.09 7.92
C PRO A 134 1.55 19.25 9.21
N VAL A 135 0.70 19.58 10.20
CA VAL A 135 0.58 18.81 11.45
C VAL A 135 0.08 17.40 11.16
N TYR A 136 -0.96 17.25 10.35
CA TYR A 136 -1.45 15.95 9.88
C TYR A 136 -0.33 15.13 9.22
N THR A 137 0.55 15.77 8.45
CA THR A 137 1.67 15.11 7.77
C THR A 137 2.73 14.60 8.75
N ILE A 138 3.03 15.33 9.83
CA ILE A 138 3.94 14.87 10.89
C ILE A 138 3.45 13.55 11.49
N PHE A 139 2.17 13.47 11.88
CA PHE A 139 1.61 12.25 12.47
C PHE A 139 1.53 11.10 11.46
N LYS A 140 1.25 11.38 10.18
CA LYS A 140 1.31 10.37 9.12
C LYS A 140 2.72 9.79 8.97
N ASN A 141 3.75 10.62 9.09
CA ASN A 141 5.14 10.16 9.03
C ASN A 141 5.55 9.39 10.29
N LEU A 142 5.04 9.77 11.47
CA LEU A 142 5.17 8.96 12.69
C LEU A 142 4.47 7.59 12.56
N THR A 143 3.36 7.52 11.81
CA THR A 143 2.65 6.25 11.55
C THR A 143 3.55 5.25 10.80
N ILE A 144 4.51 5.70 10.00
CA ILE A 144 5.47 4.83 9.31
C ILE A 144 6.29 4.03 10.33
N ILE A 145 6.68 4.67 11.44
CA ILE A 145 7.41 4.02 12.54
C ILE A 145 6.53 2.96 13.19
N LEU A 146 5.27 3.29 13.48
CA LEU A 146 4.29 2.34 14.03
C LEU A 146 4.10 1.13 13.10
N ILE A 147 4.01 1.35 11.79
CA ILE A 147 3.90 0.29 10.79
C ILE A 147 5.15 -0.58 10.76
N ALA A 148 6.34 0.03 10.86
CA ALA A 148 7.60 -0.70 10.86
C ALA A 148 7.70 -1.65 12.06
N TYR A 149 7.38 -1.19 13.27
CA TYR A 149 7.33 -2.05 14.45
C TYR A 149 6.17 -3.05 14.38
N GLY A 150 5.02 -2.68 13.81
CA GLY A 150 3.95 -3.63 13.53
C GLY A 150 4.38 -4.76 12.59
N GLU A 151 5.22 -4.46 11.58
CA GLU A 151 5.81 -5.50 10.72
C GLU A 151 6.80 -6.41 11.47
N VAL A 152 7.51 -5.90 12.49
CA VAL A 152 8.34 -6.72 13.38
C VAL A 152 7.47 -7.73 14.13
N ILE A 153 6.39 -7.27 14.76
CA ILE A 153 5.51 -8.11 15.58
C ILE A 153 4.78 -9.15 14.73
N TRP A 154 4.23 -8.77 13.58
CA TRP A 154 3.36 -9.64 12.78
C TRP A 154 4.11 -10.54 11.79
N PHE A 155 5.29 -10.12 11.30
CA PHE A 155 6.03 -10.84 10.26
C PHE A 155 7.45 -11.23 10.68
N GLY A 156 7.88 -10.93 11.91
CA GLY A 156 9.23 -11.22 12.39
C GLY A 156 10.31 -10.46 11.62
N SER A 157 9.98 -9.32 11.00
CA SER A 157 10.98 -8.49 10.32
C SER A 157 11.90 -7.83 11.34
N SER A 158 13.07 -7.34 10.90
CA SER A 158 13.94 -6.49 11.70
C SER A 158 13.94 -5.05 11.16
N VAL A 159 13.97 -4.07 12.06
CA VAL A 159 14.17 -2.66 11.73
C VAL A 159 15.64 -2.34 11.97
N THR A 160 16.39 -2.05 10.91
CA THR A 160 17.80 -1.66 11.05
C THR A 160 17.91 -0.20 11.47
N SER A 161 19.01 0.16 12.14
CA SER A 161 19.27 1.55 12.58
C SER A 161 19.24 2.55 11.42
N MET A 162 19.71 2.15 10.23
CA MET A 162 19.65 2.98 9.02
C MET A 162 18.21 3.22 8.52
N THR A 163 17.34 2.22 8.70
CA THR A 163 15.90 2.34 8.39
C THR A 163 15.23 3.31 9.37
N LEU A 164 15.54 3.18 10.67
CA LEU A 164 15.02 4.07 11.70
C LEU A 164 15.51 5.52 11.51
N LEU A 165 16.78 5.71 11.14
CA LEU A 165 17.34 7.01 10.77
C LEU A 165 16.55 7.64 9.62
N SER A 166 16.19 6.85 8.61
CA SER A 166 15.38 7.34 7.48
C SER A 166 14.02 7.86 7.95
N PHE A 167 13.33 7.13 8.83
CA PHE A 167 12.06 7.59 9.38
C PHE A 167 12.21 8.84 10.24
N GLY A 168 13.28 8.93 11.03
CA GLY A 168 13.62 10.13 11.79
C GLY A 168 13.79 11.35 10.88
N LEU A 169 14.56 11.21 9.79
CA LEU A 169 14.73 12.27 8.80
C LEU A 169 13.40 12.68 8.13
N MET A 170 12.50 11.72 7.87
CA MET A 170 11.17 12.01 7.30
C MET A 170 10.30 12.83 8.26
N VAL A 171 10.34 12.50 9.56
CA VAL A 171 9.64 13.27 10.60
C VAL A 171 10.24 14.67 10.73
N VAL A 172 11.58 14.79 10.74
CA VAL A 172 12.28 16.09 10.77
C VAL A 172 11.90 16.96 9.57
N SER A 173 11.85 16.39 8.36
CA SER A 173 11.37 17.09 7.16
C SER A 173 9.97 17.70 7.37
N SER A 174 9.05 16.93 7.96
CA SER A 174 7.68 17.42 8.22
C SER A 174 7.59 18.46 9.32
N LEU A 175 8.46 18.38 10.34
CA LEU A 175 8.57 19.38 11.38
C LEU A 175 9.09 20.72 10.82
N ILE A 176 10.10 20.68 9.95
CA ILE A 176 10.61 21.88 9.27
C ILE A 176 9.52 22.49 8.38
N ALA A 177 8.78 21.67 7.63
CA ALA A 177 7.67 22.15 6.80
C ALA A 177 6.57 22.81 7.64
N ALA A 178 6.17 22.20 8.76
CA ALA A 178 5.17 22.77 9.67
C ALA A 178 5.67 24.07 10.32
N TRP A 179 6.94 24.14 10.70
CA TRP A 179 7.55 25.36 11.24
C TRP A 179 7.54 26.50 10.23
N ALA A 180 7.88 26.22 8.97
CA ALA A 180 7.86 27.20 7.89
C ALA A 180 6.45 27.77 7.66
N ASP A 181 5.44 26.90 7.65
CA ASP A 181 4.03 27.28 7.48
C ASP A 181 3.53 28.16 8.64
N ILE A 182 3.85 27.79 9.89
CA ILE A 182 3.49 28.57 11.08
C ILE A 182 4.17 29.95 11.08
N GLN A 183 5.46 30.02 10.73
CA GLN A 183 6.19 31.29 10.65
C GLN A 183 5.60 32.23 9.60
N HIS A 184 5.21 31.70 8.43
CA HIS A 184 4.48 32.48 7.42
C HIS A 184 3.13 32.96 7.91
N ALA A 185 2.36 32.10 8.59
CA ALA A 185 1.08 32.49 9.15
C ALA A 185 1.25 33.63 10.17
N LEU A 186 2.20 33.50 11.11
CA LEU A 186 2.45 34.50 12.15
C LEU A 186 3.00 35.84 11.62
N THR A 187 3.80 35.81 10.55
CA THR A 187 4.35 37.04 9.95
C THR A 187 3.39 37.71 8.96
N GLY A 188 2.44 36.95 8.39
CA GLY A 188 1.40 37.46 7.49
C GLY A 188 0.10 37.90 8.16
N SER A 189 -0.20 37.43 9.37
CA SER A 189 -1.39 37.80 10.14
C SER A 189 -1.01 38.60 11.39
N GLY A 190 -0.99 39.93 11.24
CA GLY A 190 -0.85 40.89 12.33
C GLY A 190 -2.11 41.02 13.19
N GLU A 191 -2.79 39.91 13.51
CA GLU A 191 -3.97 39.92 14.38
C GLU A 191 -3.70 39.15 15.68
N ALA A 192 -3.80 39.90 16.76
CA ALA A 192 -3.62 39.47 18.13
C ALA A 192 -4.62 38.37 18.51
N LEU A 193 -4.11 37.32 19.18
CA LEU A 193 -4.94 36.34 19.86
C LEU A 193 -5.79 37.02 20.94
N THR A 194 -7.09 37.17 20.68
CA THR A 194 -8.08 37.46 21.71
C THR A 194 -8.92 36.22 22.01
N GLY A 195 -9.03 35.89 23.29
CA GLY A 195 -10.32 35.65 23.94
C GLY A 195 -11.08 34.33 23.77
N GLU A 196 -10.56 33.25 23.18
CA GLU A 196 -11.29 31.95 23.13
C GLU A 196 -10.38 30.73 23.37
N ALA A 197 -9.57 30.77 24.43
CA ALA A 197 -8.56 29.74 24.69
C ALA A 197 -9.14 28.35 25.02
N ALA A 198 -10.30 28.27 25.68
CA ALA A 198 -10.87 26.99 26.13
C ALA A 198 -11.55 26.20 25.00
N GLU A 199 -12.30 26.88 24.11
CA GLU A 199 -12.95 26.23 22.97
C GLU A 199 -11.93 25.85 21.88
N LYS A 200 -10.91 26.70 21.67
CA LYS A 200 -9.75 26.36 20.82
C LYS A 200 -8.91 25.20 21.38
N LEU A 201 -8.83 25.04 22.71
CA LEU A 201 -8.12 23.90 23.31
C LEU A 201 -8.93 22.60 23.22
N SER A 202 -10.25 22.65 23.43
CA SER A 202 -11.13 21.47 23.29
C SER A 202 -11.18 20.96 21.85
N THR A 203 -11.32 21.87 20.87
CA THR A 203 -11.31 21.52 19.43
C THR A 203 -9.95 20.97 18.99
N LEU A 204 -8.85 21.50 19.54
CA LEU A 204 -7.50 20.98 19.28
C LEU A 204 -7.30 19.57 19.86
N ASN A 205 -7.79 19.31 21.08
CA ASN A 205 -7.74 17.98 21.70
C ASN A 205 -8.54 16.94 20.90
N ALA A 206 -9.72 17.33 20.39
CA ALA A 206 -10.51 16.48 19.52
C ALA A 206 -9.76 16.15 18.21
N GLY A 207 -9.08 17.13 17.60
CA GLY A 207 -8.25 16.92 16.42
C GLY A 207 -7.14 15.89 16.63
N TYR A 208 -6.40 15.99 17.73
CA TYR A 208 -5.34 15.03 18.06
C TYR A 208 -5.89 13.63 18.38
N LEU A 209 -7.05 13.51 19.02
CA LEU A 209 -7.71 12.21 19.24
C LEU A 209 -8.12 11.55 17.92
N TRP A 210 -8.71 12.31 17.00
CA TRP A 210 -9.03 11.83 15.65
C TRP A 210 -7.77 11.41 14.89
N MET A 211 -6.68 12.16 15.01
CA MET A 211 -5.41 11.81 14.37
C MET A 211 -4.80 10.55 14.96
N LEU A 212 -4.84 10.36 16.28
CA LEU A 212 -4.39 9.14 16.93
C LEU A 212 -5.18 7.92 16.44
N CYS A 213 -6.51 8.02 16.39
CA CYS A 213 -7.37 7.00 15.81
C CYS A 213 -6.99 6.73 14.34
N ASN A 214 -6.73 7.78 13.57
CA ASN A 214 -6.29 7.66 12.19
C ASN A 214 -4.95 6.92 12.03
N CYS A 215 -3.97 7.20 12.89
CA CYS A 215 -2.68 6.50 12.89
C CYS A 215 -2.88 4.99 13.11
N PHE A 216 -3.69 4.60 14.10
CA PHE A 216 -3.99 3.20 14.38
C PHE A 216 -4.76 2.52 13.24
N CYS A 217 -5.83 3.15 12.72
CA CYS A 217 -6.57 2.62 11.58
C CYS A 217 -5.68 2.46 10.35
N SER A 218 -4.82 3.45 10.06
CA SER A 218 -3.88 3.41 8.93
C SER A 218 -2.91 2.25 9.06
N ALA A 219 -2.29 2.08 10.24
CA ALA A 219 -1.34 1.01 10.50
C ALA A 219 -2.01 -0.36 10.43
N ALA A 220 -3.16 -0.53 11.08
CA ALA A 220 -3.94 -1.76 11.06
C ALA A 220 -4.40 -2.12 9.64
N TYR A 221 -4.83 -1.14 8.83
CA TYR A 221 -5.20 -1.35 7.44
C TYR A 221 -4.05 -1.91 6.61
N VAL A 222 -2.89 -1.24 6.59
CA VAL A 222 -1.78 -1.67 5.71
C VAL A 222 -1.12 -2.97 6.19
N LEU A 223 -1.08 -3.22 7.50
CA LEU A 223 -0.57 -4.48 8.07
C LEU A 223 -1.57 -5.62 7.85
N GLY A 224 -2.85 -5.37 8.10
CA GLY A 224 -3.96 -6.28 7.86
C GLY A 224 -4.04 -6.72 6.41
N MET A 225 -4.05 -5.75 5.50
CA MET A 225 -4.04 -6.00 4.06
C MET A 225 -2.86 -6.89 3.67
N ARG A 226 -1.62 -6.54 4.05
CA ARG A 226 -0.43 -7.36 3.75
C ARG A 226 -0.52 -8.77 4.35
N LYS A 227 -0.97 -8.90 5.59
CA LYS A 227 -1.12 -10.22 6.26
C LYS A 227 -2.07 -11.08 5.45
N ARG A 228 -3.23 -10.54 5.06
CA ARG A 228 -4.23 -11.28 4.29
C ARG A 228 -3.75 -11.63 2.89
N ILE A 229 -3.10 -10.70 2.16
CA ILE A 229 -2.49 -10.99 0.85
C ILE A 229 -1.58 -12.22 0.92
N LYS A 230 -0.71 -12.27 1.96
CA LYS A 230 0.22 -13.41 2.14
C LYS A 230 -0.49 -14.71 2.50
N LEU A 231 -1.53 -14.67 3.32
CA LEU A 231 -2.26 -15.86 3.77
C LEU A 231 -3.15 -16.48 2.69
N THR A 232 -3.83 -15.66 1.89
CA THR A 232 -4.73 -16.14 0.83
C THR A 232 -4.04 -16.30 -0.53
N ASN A 233 -2.76 -15.89 -0.61
CA ASN A 233 -2.00 -15.81 -1.86
C ASN A 233 -2.74 -14.97 -2.92
N PHE A 234 -3.31 -13.85 -2.49
CA PHE A 234 -4.01 -12.94 -3.39
C PHE A 234 -3.03 -12.27 -4.35
N LYS A 235 -3.42 -12.23 -5.62
CA LYS A 235 -2.76 -11.40 -6.62
C LYS A 235 -3.27 -9.96 -6.52
N ASP A 236 -2.69 -9.10 -7.36
CA ASP A 236 -2.94 -7.67 -7.36
C ASP A 236 -4.41 -7.36 -7.71
N PHE A 237 -4.94 -8.02 -8.74
CA PHE A 237 -6.35 -7.89 -9.13
C PHE A 237 -7.32 -8.45 -8.09
N ASP A 238 -6.99 -9.56 -7.40
CA ASP A 238 -7.84 -10.10 -6.34
C ASP A 238 -7.97 -9.09 -5.19
N THR A 239 -6.84 -8.53 -4.77
CA THR A 239 -6.76 -7.52 -3.70
C THR A 239 -7.56 -6.27 -4.08
N MET A 240 -7.38 -5.77 -5.31
CA MET A 240 -8.13 -4.63 -5.84
C MET A 240 -9.64 -4.90 -5.88
N TYR A 241 -10.05 -6.09 -6.33
CA TYR A 241 -11.45 -6.49 -6.42
C TYR A 241 -12.12 -6.48 -5.04
N TYR A 242 -11.54 -7.17 -4.06
CA TYR A 242 -12.12 -7.22 -2.71
C TYR A 242 -12.08 -5.87 -1.99
N ASN A 243 -11.02 -5.07 -2.17
CA ASN A 243 -10.94 -3.73 -1.59
C ASN A 243 -12.07 -2.83 -2.11
N ASN A 244 -12.32 -2.79 -3.42
CA ASN A 244 -13.36 -1.93 -3.97
C ASN A 244 -14.76 -2.50 -3.71
N LEU A 245 -14.98 -3.79 -3.93
CA LEU A 245 -16.31 -4.40 -3.84
C LEU A 245 -16.88 -4.30 -2.42
N LEU A 246 -16.08 -4.65 -1.42
CA LEU A 246 -16.53 -4.66 -0.02
C LEU A 246 -16.62 -3.25 0.58
N SER A 247 -15.90 -2.28 0.01
CA SER A 247 -16.01 -0.90 0.43
C SER A 247 -17.28 -0.22 -0.06
N ILE A 248 -17.87 -0.61 -1.20
CA ILE A 248 -19.10 -0.01 -1.74
C ILE A 248 -20.25 0.06 -0.72
N PRO A 249 -20.74 -1.06 -0.12
CA PRO A 249 -21.88 -0.99 0.79
C PRO A 249 -21.58 -0.13 2.02
N VAL A 250 -20.36 -0.21 2.55
CA VAL A 250 -19.96 0.56 3.73
C VAL A 250 -19.82 2.06 3.39
N LEU A 251 -19.25 2.41 2.23
CA LEU A 251 -19.15 3.80 1.76
C LEU A 251 -20.53 4.42 1.52
N LEU A 252 -21.47 3.67 0.95
CA LEU A 252 -22.85 4.12 0.77
C LEU A 252 -23.53 4.36 2.12
N LEU A 253 -23.38 3.45 3.09
CA LEU A 253 -23.90 3.65 4.44
C LEU A 253 -23.27 4.88 5.10
N CYS A 254 -21.94 5.03 5.02
CA CYS A 254 -21.25 6.22 5.54
C CYS A 254 -21.75 7.50 4.85
N SER A 255 -21.98 7.47 3.55
CA SER A 255 -22.53 8.61 2.82
C SER A 255 -23.93 8.97 3.31
N LEU A 256 -24.82 8.00 3.49
CA LEU A 256 -26.19 8.24 3.97
C LEU A 256 -26.25 8.79 5.40
N PHE A 257 -25.36 8.34 6.29
CA PHE A 257 -25.40 8.71 7.71
C PHE A 257 -24.49 9.88 8.09
N LEU A 258 -23.39 10.12 7.36
CA LEU A 258 -22.37 11.10 7.73
C LEU A 258 -22.32 12.31 6.80
N GLU A 259 -22.95 12.24 5.63
CA GLU A 259 -23.01 13.34 4.66
C GLU A 259 -24.39 13.99 4.61
N ASN A 260 -24.42 15.26 4.23
CA ASN A 260 -25.64 16.04 4.19
C ASN A 260 -26.35 15.86 2.84
N TRP A 261 -27.44 15.09 2.82
CA TRP A 261 -28.29 14.88 1.64
C TRP A 261 -29.47 15.87 1.53
N SER A 262 -29.38 17.03 2.19
CA SER A 262 -30.40 18.08 2.04
C SER A 262 -30.47 18.60 0.60
N ALA A 263 -31.68 18.94 0.14
CA ALA A 263 -31.92 19.53 -1.18
C ALA A 263 -30.97 20.69 -1.55
N PRO A 264 -30.69 21.67 -0.66
CA PRO A 264 -29.72 22.72 -0.97
C PRO A 264 -28.31 22.18 -1.17
N ASN A 265 -27.88 21.19 -0.37
CA ASN A 265 -26.55 20.60 -0.53
C ASN A 265 -26.43 19.79 -1.82
N ILE A 266 -27.49 19.06 -2.19
CA ILE A 266 -27.54 18.35 -3.48
C ILE A 266 -27.43 19.33 -4.63
N ALA A 267 -28.11 20.48 -4.61
CA ALA A 267 -28.03 21.48 -5.66
C ALA A 267 -26.62 22.09 -5.83
N ILE A 268 -25.83 22.14 -4.75
CA ILE A 268 -24.42 22.58 -4.79
C ILE A 268 -23.54 21.52 -5.46
N ASN A 269 -23.76 20.25 -5.12
CA ASN A 269 -22.97 19.13 -5.65
C ASN A 269 -23.37 18.75 -7.09
N PHE A 270 -24.65 18.91 -7.42
CA PHE A 270 -25.26 18.61 -8.71
C PHE A 270 -26.10 19.81 -9.19
N PRO A 271 -25.45 20.84 -9.75
CA PRO A 271 -26.17 22.00 -10.28
C PRO A 271 -27.08 21.60 -11.43
N ALA A 272 -28.30 22.15 -11.46
CA ALA A 272 -29.27 21.88 -12.52
C ALA A 272 -28.67 22.14 -13.92
N GLY A 273 -28.88 21.21 -14.84
CA GLY A 273 -28.32 21.27 -16.20
C GLY A 273 -26.83 20.89 -16.32
N HIS A 274 -26.12 20.64 -15.21
CA HIS A 274 -24.72 20.22 -15.20
C HIS A 274 -24.50 18.84 -14.56
N GLU A 275 -25.57 18.16 -14.17
CA GLU A 275 -25.56 16.85 -13.49
C GLU A 275 -24.77 15.80 -14.27
N ALA A 276 -25.00 15.71 -15.59
CA ALA A 276 -24.29 14.79 -16.47
C ALA A 276 -22.78 15.09 -16.53
N LYS A 277 -22.39 16.36 -16.48
CA LYS A 277 -20.98 16.78 -16.44
C LYS A 277 -20.34 16.36 -15.12
N VAL A 278 -21.02 16.59 -14.00
CA VAL A 278 -20.55 16.15 -12.68
C VAL A 278 -20.40 14.63 -12.64
N PHE A 279 -21.37 13.89 -13.15
CA PHE A 279 -21.28 12.42 -13.22
C PHE A 279 -20.12 11.95 -14.10
N ALA A 280 -19.94 12.54 -15.29
CA ALA A 280 -18.81 12.23 -16.16
C ALA A 280 -17.46 12.49 -15.47
N ILE A 281 -17.36 13.60 -14.75
CA ILE A 281 -16.22 13.98 -13.90
C ILE A 281 -15.95 12.90 -12.84
N MET A 282 -16.97 12.44 -12.12
CA MET A 282 -16.84 11.36 -11.14
C MET A 282 -16.34 10.05 -11.78
N VAL A 283 -16.84 9.71 -12.98
CA VAL A 283 -16.42 8.51 -13.71
C VAL A 283 -14.95 8.63 -14.16
N ILE A 284 -14.52 9.79 -14.67
CA ILE A 284 -13.12 10.04 -15.06
C ILE A 284 -12.18 9.91 -13.85
N SER A 285 -12.58 10.48 -12.71
CA SER A 285 -11.87 10.30 -11.43
C SER A 285 -11.88 8.83 -10.97
N GLY A 286 -12.97 8.10 -11.20
CA GLY A 286 -13.05 6.66 -10.99
C GLY A 286 -12.06 5.87 -11.84
N LEU A 287 -11.90 6.23 -13.12
CA LEU A 287 -10.93 5.58 -14.01
C LEU A 287 -9.48 5.82 -13.58
N SER A 288 -9.13 7.01 -13.09
CA SER A 288 -7.79 7.23 -12.51
C SER A 288 -7.60 6.42 -11.21
N SER A 289 -8.68 6.15 -10.48
CA SER A 289 -8.66 5.36 -9.23
C SER A 289 -8.35 3.87 -9.45
N VAL A 290 -8.65 3.34 -10.64
CA VAL A 290 -8.28 1.97 -11.05
C VAL A 290 -6.77 1.75 -10.92
N PHE A 291 -5.97 2.69 -11.45
CA PHE A 291 -4.53 2.56 -11.49
C PHE A 291 -3.88 2.61 -10.10
N ILE A 292 -4.34 3.51 -9.23
CA ILE A 292 -3.82 3.60 -7.87
C ILE A 292 -4.28 2.41 -7.01
N SER A 293 -5.51 1.94 -7.21
CA SER A 293 -6.03 0.76 -6.49
C SER A 293 -5.25 -0.51 -6.84
N TYR A 294 -4.94 -0.72 -8.11
CA TYR A 294 -4.11 -1.84 -8.55
C TYR A 294 -2.65 -1.72 -8.06
N SER A 295 -2.01 -0.57 -8.33
CA SER A 295 -0.59 -0.39 -8.04
C SER A 295 -0.28 -0.34 -6.53
N SER A 296 -1.21 0.12 -5.70
CA SER A 296 -1.08 0.06 -4.23
C SER A 296 -1.07 -1.37 -3.71
N ALA A 297 -2.01 -2.21 -4.18
CA ALA A 297 -2.03 -3.64 -3.88
C ALA A 297 -0.73 -4.33 -4.34
N TRP A 298 -0.31 -4.02 -5.57
CA TRP A 298 0.92 -4.54 -6.14
C TRP A 298 2.15 -4.17 -5.31
N CYS A 299 2.30 -2.88 -4.98
CA CYS A 299 3.38 -2.37 -4.16
C CYS A 299 3.43 -3.07 -2.79
N VAL A 300 2.30 -3.20 -2.09
CA VAL A 300 2.26 -3.87 -0.77
C VAL A 300 2.61 -5.35 -0.88
N ARG A 301 2.19 -6.04 -1.95
CA ARG A 301 2.48 -7.46 -2.17
C ARG A 301 3.96 -7.71 -2.41
N VAL A 302 4.59 -6.98 -3.33
CA VAL A 302 5.99 -7.25 -3.73
C VAL A 302 7.03 -6.54 -2.85
N THR A 303 6.61 -5.60 -2.00
CA THR A 303 7.53 -4.85 -1.10
C THR A 303 7.24 -5.13 0.40
N SER A 304 6.91 -4.11 1.18
CA SER A 304 6.55 -4.13 2.59
C SER A 304 5.47 -3.10 2.92
N SER A 305 4.70 -3.31 4.00
CA SER A 305 3.73 -2.30 4.45
C SER A 305 4.44 -0.99 4.80
N THR A 306 5.65 -1.10 5.36
CA THR A 306 6.52 0.04 5.64
C THR A 306 7.02 0.70 4.35
N THR A 307 7.48 -0.08 3.36
CA THR A 307 7.93 0.48 2.07
C THR A 307 6.80 1.21 1.35
N TYR A 308 5.61 0.62 1.29
CA TYR A 308 4.42 1.26 0.72
C TYR A 308 4.11 2.61 1.39
N SER A 309 4.15 2.64 2.73
CA SER A 309 3.86 3.87 3.50
C SER A 309 4.95 4.94 3.33
N MET A 310 6.22 4.51 3.29
CA MET A 310 7.35 5.40 3.03
C MET A 310 7.29 6.01 1.63
N VAL A 311 6.97 5.20 0.60
CA VAL A 311 6.79 5.69 -0.77
C VAL A 311 5.60 6.65 -0.84
N GLY A 312 4.50 6.36 -0.15
CA GLY A 312 3.36 7.27 -0.06
C GLY A 312 3.70 8.64 0.55
N ALA A 313 4.56 8.67 1.57
CA ALA A 313 5.07 9.92 2.13
C ALA A 313 5.99 10.66 1.15
N LEU A 314 6.92 9.94 0.50
CA LEU A 314 7.82 10.51 -0.50
C LEU A 314 7.05 11.08 -1.71
N ASN A 315 5.95 10.45 -2.11
CA ASN A 315 5.17 10.89 -3.27
C ASN A 315 4.50 12.25 -3.07
N LYS A 316 4.40 12.74 -1.82
CA LYS A 316 3.93 14.09 -1.52
C LYS A 316 4.97 15.16 -1.86
N LEU A 317 6.26 14.83 -1.85
CA LEU A 317 7.34 15.81 -2.07
C LEU A 317 7.37 16.34 -3.52
N PRO A 318 7.26 15.52 -4.58
CA PRO A 318 7.16 16.04 -5.94
C PRO A 318 5.94 16.94 -6.18
N ILE A 319 4.81 16.62 -5.54
CA ILE A 319 3.59 17.42 -5.62
C ILE A 319 3.81 18.78 -4.94
N ALA A 320 4.44 18.80 -3.75
CA ALA A 320 4.81 20.03 -3.05
C ALA A 320 5.81 20.87 -3.86
N LEU A 321 6.83 20.23 -4.45
CA LEU A 321 7.81 20.90 -5.32
C LEU A 321 7.15 21.50 -6.57
N SER A 322 6.23 20.77 -7.20
CA SER A 322 5.43 21.30 -8.32
C SER A 322 4.55 22.46 -7.86
N GLY A 323 4.04 22.39 -6.63
CA GLY A 323 3.38 23.49 -5.93
C GLY A 323 4.19 24.78 -5.95
N LEU A 324 5.47 24.71 -5.56
CA LEU A 324 6.36 25.87 -5.47
C LEU A 324 6.84 26.40 -6.83
N ILE A 325 6.97 25.52 -7.84
CA ILE A 325 7.47 25.90 -9.17
C ILE A 325 6.36 26.49 -10.04
N PHE A 326 5.16 25.90 -10.00
CA PHE A 326 4.06 26.23 -10.90
C PHE A 326 2.99 27.11 -10.28
N PHE A 327 2.93 27.18 -8.95
CA PHE A 327 2.10 28.15 -8.24
C PHE A 327 3.05 29.11 -7.53
N ASP A 328 2.76 30.41 -7.58
CA ASP A 328 3.57 31.49 -7.02
C ASP A 328 3.54 31.51 -5.47
N ALA A 329 3.70 30.32 -4.88
CA ALA A 329 3.74 30.10 -3.46
C ALA A 329 5.12 30.57 -2.94
N PRO A 330 5.17 31.26 -1.79
CA PRO A 330 6.41 31.81 -1.27
C PRO A 330 7.41 30.68 -0.93
N ALA A 331 8.42 30.53 -1.78
CA ALA A 331 9.47 29.54 -1.61
C ALA A 331 10.49 29.98 -0.54
N THR A 332 10.21 29.69 0.72
CA THR A 332 11.17 29.92 1.81
C THR A 332 12.28 28.90 1.87
N PHE A 333 13.44 29.30 2.38
CA PHE A 333 14.56 28.40 2.66
C PHE A 333 14.14 27.19 3.51
N ALA A 334 13.23 27.39 4.47
CA ALA A 334 12.72 26.31 5.32
C ALA A 334 11.84 25.31 4.55
N SER A 335 10.93 25.77 3.68
CA SER A 335 10.08 24.88 2.87
C SER A 335 10.88 24.07 1.84
N VAL A 336 11.87 24.70 1.18
CA VAL A 336 12.80 24.01 0.28
C VAL A 336 13.70 23.03 1.05
N GLY A 337 14.21 23.44 2.21
CA GLY A 337 15.00 22.59 3.10
C GLY A 337 14.23 21.36 3.59
N ALA A 338 12.95 21.52 3.93
CA ALA A 338 12.08 20.41 4.29
C ALA A 338 11.94 19.39 3.15
N ILE A 339 11.72 19.85 1.92
CA ILE A 339 11.64 18.97 0.74
C ILE A 339 12.96 18.22 0.53
N PHE A 340 14.10 18.91 0.63
CA PHE A 340 15.42 18.32 0.48
C PHE A 340 15.68 17.22 1.54
N VAL A 341 15.43 17.50 2.82
CA VAL A 341 15.57 16.51 3.89
C VAL A 341 14.66 15.31 3.66
N GLY A 342 13.45 15.52 3.15
CA GLY A 342 12.52 14.45 2.77
C GLY A 342 13.06 13.55 1.66
N PHE A 343 13.70 14.12 0.64
CA PHE A 343 14.37 13.33 -0.41
C PHE A 343 15.57 12.56 0.13
N VAL A 344 16.41 13.19 0.97
CA VAL A 344 17.53 12.52 1.63
C VAL A 344 17.03 11.33 2.45
N SER A 345 15.95 11.49 3.22
CA SER A 345 15.31 10.39 3.94
C SER A 345 14.94 9.22 3.02
N GLY A 346 14.36 9.50 1.85
CA GLY A 346 14.02 8.47 0.85
C GLY A 346 15.24 7.73 0.30
N VAL A 347 16.33 8.45 0.02
CA VAL A 347 17.59 7.85 -0.44
C VAL A 347 18.20 6.96 0.63
N VAL A 348 18.29 7.44 1.88
CA VAL A 348 18.80 6.65 3.01
C VAL A 348 17.96 5.39 3.20
N TYR A 349 16.64 5.48 3.05
CA TYR A 349 15.74 4.32 3.13
C TYR A 349 16.02 3.31 2.02
N ALA A 350 16.17 3.76 0.77
CA ALA A 350 16.48 2.90 -0.36
C ALA A 350 17.80 2.15 -0.16
N VAL A 351 18.86 2.86 0.26
CA VAL A 351 20.17 2.27 0.58
C VAL A 351 20.05 1.25 1.72
N ALA A 352 19.30 1.58 2.79
CA ALA A 352 19.06 0.67 3.90
C ALA A 352 18.40 -0.64 3.44
N LYS A 353 17.42 -0.57 2.54
CA LYS A 353 16.76 -1.75 1.96
C LYS A 353 17.70 -2.56 1.05
N MET A 354 18.53 -1.91 0.25
CA MET A 354 19.54 -2.58 -0.58
C MET A 354 20.55 -3.36 0.27
N TRP A 355 21.07 -2.75 1.33
CA TRP A 355 22.02 -3.41 2.23
C TRP A 355 21.38 -4.55 3.02
N GLN A 356 20.15 -4.38 3.51
CA GLN A 356 19.39 -5.48 4.12
C GLN A 356 19.24 -6.67 3.17
N SER A 357 18.95 -6.42 1.89
CA SER A 357 18.81 -7.48 0.88
C SER A 357 20.14 -8.20 0.64
N LYS A 358 21.24 -7.44 0.49
CA LYS A 358 22.59 -7.99 0.30
C LYS A 358 23.03 -8.86 1.49
N ASN A 359 22.82 -8.37 2.72
CA ASN A 359 23.19 -9.12 3.93
C ASN A 359 22.39 -10.41 4.05
N LYS A 360 21.08 -10.39 3.76
CA LYS A 360 20.25 -11.61 3.73
C LYS A 360 20.73 -12.63 2.70
N ALA A 361 21.09 -12.18 1.50
CA ALA A 361 21.62 -13.06 0.45
C ALA A 361 22.97 -13.68 0.85
N GLN A 362 23.84 -12.91 1.51
CA GLN A 362 25.12 -13.41 2.03
C GLN A 362 24.94 -14.43 3.16
N THR A 363 24.03 -14.20 4.11
CA THR A 363 23.78 -15.16 5.21
C THR A 363 23.10 -16.44 4.72
N ALA A 364 22.21 -16.35 3.71
CA ALA A 364 21.54 -17.52 3.13
C ALA A 364 22.49 -18.43 2.33
N GLY A 365 23.58 -17.88 1.76
CA GLY A 365 24.60 -18.66 1.07
C GLY A 365 25.58 -19.43 1.99
N VAL A 366 25.51 -19.21 3.31
CA VAL A 366 26.49 -19.75 4.29
C VAL A 366 25.90 -20.89 5.14
N LEU A 367 24.59 -21.14 5.11
CA LEU A 367 23.93 -22.17 5.93
C LEU A 367 23.30 -23.28 5.06
N PRO A 368 23.57 -24.58 5.32
CA PRO A 368 22.87 -25.65 4.65
C PRO A 368 21.37 -25.62 4.99
N THR A 369 20.55 -25.86 3.99
CA THR A 369 19.09 -25.72 3.95
C THR A 369 18.35 -26.79 4.76
N THR A 370 18.51 -26.78 6.08
CA THR A 370 17.52 -27.37 7.01
C THR A 370 17.55 -26.57 8.30
N SER A 371 16.69 -25.57 8.43
CA SER A 371 16.59 -24.86 9.71
C SER A 371 15.15 -24.52 10.04
N ALA A 372 14.80 -24.77 11.30
CA ALA A 372 13.47 -24.65 11.92
C ALA A 372 12.79 -23.27 11.76
N SER A 373 13.50 -22.28 11.23
CA SER A 373 12.99 -20.95 10.91
C SER A 373 11.87 -20.96 9.87
N VAL A 374 11.89 -21.88 8.89
CA VAL A 374 10.81 -22.00 7.89
C VAL A 374 9.52 -22.52 8.54
N GLN A 375 9.64 -23.40 9.55
CA GLN A 375 8.51 -23.94 10.30
C GLN A 375 7.89 -22.86 11.20
N SER A 376 8.73 -22.12 11.94
CA SER A 376 8.31 -20.98 12.77
C SER A 376 7.63 -19.88 11.95
N MET A 377 8.12 -19.59 10.75
CA MET A 377 7.49 -18.61 9.85
C MET A 377 6.10 -19.06 9.39
N ARG A 378 5.88 -20.37 9.27
CA ARG A 378 4.59 -20.97 8.92
C ARG A 378 3.60 -20.93 10.08
N ASP A 379 4.08 -21.07 11.30
CA ASP A 379 3.24 -21.12 12.50
C ASP A 379 2.86 -19.71 12.99
N SER A 380 3.74 -18.72 12.88
CA SER A 380 3.40 -17.31 13.15
C SER A 380 2.38 -16.73 12.16
N LEU A 381 2.25 -17.32 10.97
CA LEU A 381 1.24 -16.93 9.98
C LEU A 381 -0.16 -17.51 10.29
N LYS A 382 -0.25 -18.56 11.11
CA LYS A 382 -1.52 -19.25 11.42
C LYS A 382 -2.28 -18.66 12.61
N GLN A 383 -1.66 -17.78 13.39
CA GLN A 383 -2.28 -17.11 14.55
C GLN A 383 -2.94 -15.77 14.18
#